data_AF-A0A1I1V7A5-F1
#
_entry.id   AF-A0A1I1V7A5-F1
#
_cell.length_a   1.000
_cell.length_b   1.000
_cell.length_c   1.000
_cell.angle_alpha   90.00
_cell.angle_beta   90.00
_cell.angle_gamma   90.00
#
_symmetry.space_group_name_H-M   'P 1'
#
loop_
_entity.id
_entity.type
_entity.pdbx_description
1 polymer ?
#
loop_
_entity_poly.entity_id
_entity_poly.type
_entity_poly.pdbx_seq_one_letter_code
_entity_poly.pdbx_strand_id
1 'polypeptide(L)'
;TIFKGEQINIDVLANDTDAENAQLTITAVTAIKGGVPEIINNKVTFVAEEEFTGDAQFSYSISDGAHTAQGLVDITIMLSPADKIIHLKNQVDSFVSHTIAIIDEQQINCVTHPESPQCELVSVKFSDGQFDASKTYQNQTILILDTNLEFSATVRYRSRVKAAFTQGQDGFYHQAQLEAYDPQFHIPKMAKAVLNQIDTFSDDNNNSKFIPATWLDPLSWLSDRLYPFDNYIEYLGHGKTPFLYLLEHNPKAEFVIATPPDFFKIYSGLFCRAELIEEGQADSNLERLRSLVISAANDFKKQVLDEQGIEYINYSGGHTLESVKTRWSQLCVEPEPDINTLVKLLDVYRPFYDVLFNSDNIFSAQASDVNMTSTNNVLDIDKSFKNKILVGDFAILDSKLPIDGKLENVMAPELLINRDNSKHWVDLFINFGVKSRVANKTPLMDTDALGLASYPISSMQPSWAAPVALSWAINIKNSHFPDDALDNNIIEQIKDKMTPELCSYSNWDISSYYGKCKMQDPLLHRQHEVYRLGYLD
;
A
#
# COMPACT_ATOMS: atom_id res chain seq x y z
N THR A 1 12.66 -4.27 31.92
CA THR A 1 11.81 -3.38 31.10
C THR A 1 10.38 -3.86 31.15
N ILE A 2 9.42 -2.95 31.23
CA ILE A 2 7.99 -3.24 31.32
C ILE A 2 7.19 -2.09 30.67
N PHE A 3 5.91 -2.27 30.30
CA PHE A 3 5.05 -1.15 29.89
C PHE A 3 4.41 -0.44 31.09
N LYS A 4 4.02 0.83 30.92
CA LYS A 4 3.32 1.60 31.95
C LYS A 4 2.03 0.88 32.38
N GLY A 5 1.68 0.94 33.66
CA GLY A 5 0.50 0.24 34.22
C GLY A 5 0.60 -1.29 34.31
N GLU A 6 1.63 -1.92 33.74
CA GLU A 6 1.82 -3.36 33.86
C GLU A 6 2.51 -3.76 35.18
N GLN A 7 2.48 -5.06 35.47
CA GLN A 7 3.15 -5.67 36.61
C GLN A 7 4.24 -6.65 36.15
N ILE A 8 5.40 -6.64 36.82
CA ILE A 8 6.47 -7.62 36.63
C ILE A 8 6.87 -8.25 37.97
N ASN A 9 7.09 -9.56 37.96
CA ASN A 9 7.62 -10.29 39.12
C ASN A 9 9.14 -10.47 38.95
N ILE A 10 9.91 -9.97 39.91
CA ILE A 10 11.37 -9.91 39.86
C ILE A 10 11.93 -10.78 40.99
N ASP A 11 12.75 -11.75 40.61
CA ASP A 11 13.53 -12.57 41.53
C ASP A 11 14.84 -11.85 41.87
N VAL A 12 14.77 -10.88 42.78
CA VAL A 12 15.91 -10.04 43.14
C VAL A 12 17.04 -10.83 43.80
N LEU A 13 16.74 -12.00 44.37
CA LEU A 13 17.71 -12.87 45.03
C LEU A 13 18.52 -13.75 44.06
N ALA A 14 18.14 -13.80 42.77
CA ALA A 14 18.75 -14.71 41.80
C ALA A 14 20.26 -14.52 41.62
N ASN A 15 20.77 -13.32 41.92
CA ASN A 15 22.18 -12.94 41.86
C ASN A 15 22.77 -12.55 43.23
N ASP A 16 22.01 -12.70 44.32
CA ASP A 16 22.50 -12.47 45.67
C ASP A 16 23.09 -13.75 46.25
N THR A 17 24.14 -13.62 47.05
CA THR A 17 24.83 -14.75 47.67
C THR A 17 25.14 -14.47 49.12
N ASP A 18 25.11 -15.52 49.92
CA ASP A 18 25.53 -15.53 51.31
C ASP A 18 26.81 -16.36 51.44
N ALA A 19 27.81 -15.85 52.17
CA ALA A 19 29.12 -16.51 52.26
C ALA A 19 29.04 -17.85 53.02
N GLU A 20 28.10 -17.94 53.95
CA GLU A 20 27.79 -19.12 54.75
C GLU A 20 26.75 -20.04 54.06
N ASN A 21 26.26 -19.67 52.88
CA ASN A 21 25.16 -20.31 52.15
C ASN A 21 23.85 -20.39 52.96
N ALA A 22 23.60 -19.41 53.83
CA ALA A 22 22.32 -19.26 54.51
C ALA A 22 21.20 -18.86 53.53
N GLN A 23 19.96 -19.18 53.89
CA GLN A 23 18.80 -18.81 53.07
C GLN A 23 18.55 -17.31 53.18
N LEU A 24 18.61 -16.61 52.04
CA LEU A 24 18.29 -15.19 51.95
C LEU A 24 16.78 -14.94 51.86
N THR A 25 16.30 -13.96 52.61
CA THR A 25 14.91 -13.50 52.59
C THR A 25 14.83 -12.00 52.36
N ILE A 26 13.85 -11.55 51.59
CA ILE A 26 13.60 -10.12 51.36
C ILE A 26 12.85 -9.56 52.56
N THR A 27 13.43 -8.58 53.24
CA THR A 27 12.86 -8.00 54.47
C THR A 27 12.15 -6.67 54.25
N ALA A 28 12.54 -5.92 53.22
CA ALA A 28 11.91 -4.64 52.88
C ALA A 28 12.12 -4.32 51.40
N VAL A 29 11.17 -3.56 50.83
CA VAL A 29 11.28 -2.90 49.54
C VAL A 29 10.91 -1.43 49.71
N THR A 30 11.52 -0.55 48.94
CA THR A 30 11.24 0.89 48.97
C THR A 30 11.18 1.41 47.55
N ALA A 31 10.01 1.93 47.16
CA ALA A 31 9.84 2.64 45.90
C ALA A 31 10.73 3.88 45.88
N ILE A 32 11.45 4.10 44.78
CA ILE A 32 12.21 5.34 44.56
C ILE A 32 11.49 6.17 43.50
N LYS A 33 11.14 5.57 42.36
CA LYS A 33 10.50 6.27 41.24
C LYS A 33 9.77 5.30 40.30
N GLY A 34 8.62 5.73 39.77
CA GLY A 34 7.99 5.15 38.58
C GLY A 34 7.15 3.89 38.82
N GLY A 35 6.93 3.48 40.06
CA GLY A 35 6.12 2.32 40.38
C GLY A 35 6.21 1.88 41.83
N VAL A 36 5.42 0.86 42.16
CA VAL A 36 5.24 0.34 43.52
C VAL A 36 5.79 -1.08 43.60
N PRO A 37 6.85 -1.33 44.38
CA PRO A 37 7.33 -2.67 44.70
C PRO A 37 6.60 -3.25 45.92
N GLU A 38 6.26 -4.53 45.87
CA GLU A 38 5.67 -5.31 46.96
C GLU A 38 6.37 -6.66 47.09
N ILE A 39 6.55 -7.15 48.32
CA ILE A 39 7.14 -8.47 48.57
C ILE A 39 6.02 -9.52 48.55
N ILE A 40 6.07 -10.44 47.59
CA ILE A 40 5.13 -11.55 47.46
C ILE A 40 5.92 -12.85 47.27
N ASN A 41 5.72 -13.83 48.16
CA ASN A 41 6.38 -15.15 48.10
C ASN A 41 7.92 -15.07 47.95
N ASN A 42 8.57 -14.20 48.72
CA ASN A 42 10.02 -13.96 48.69
C ASN A 42 10.55 -13.48 47.32
N LYS A 43 9.71 -12.81 46.53
CA LYS A 43 10.06 -12.08 45.31
C LYS A 43 9.50 -10.66 45.37
N VAL A 44 9.97 -9.78 44.50
CA VAL A 44 9.43 -8.43 44.37
C VAL A 44 8.48 -8.37 43.19
N THR A 45 7.22 -8.07 43.47
CA THR A 45 6.24 -7.68 42.45
C THR A 45 6.33 -6.16 42.29
N PHE A 46 6.66 -5.68 41.09
CA PHE A 46 6.70 -4.26 40.77
C PHE A 46 5.55 -3.91 39.83
N VAL A 47 4.72 -2.93 40.20
CA VAL A 47 3.66 -2.38 39.36
C VAL A 47 4.10 -1.00 38.86
N ALA A 48 4.21 -0.86 37.53
CA ALA A 48 4.58 0.40 36.90
C ALA A 48 3.44 1.43 37.03
N GLU A 49 3.77 2.68 37.30
CA GLU A 49 2.79 3.78 37.29
C GLU A 49 2.17 3.97 35.90
N GLU A 50 0.85 4.17 35.81
CA GLU A 50 0.12 4.33 34.54
C GLU A 50 0.50 5.60 33.76
N GLU A 51 1.00 6.63 34.44
CA GLU A 51 1.32 7.93 33.85
C GLU A 51 2.83 8.20 33.78
N PHE A 52 3.65 7.17 34.04
CA PHE A 52 5.10 7.30 34.07
C PHE A 52 5.76 6.53 32.92
N THR A 53 6.76 7.14 32.28
CA THR A 53 7.66 6.49 31.33
C THR A 53 9.10 6.92 31.59
N GLY A 54 10.06 6.08 31.22
CA GLY A 54 11.49 6.29 31.46
C GLY A 54 12.03 5.42 32.60
N ASP A 55 13.16 5.83 33.16
CA ASP A 55 13.85 5.06 34.19
C ASP A 55 13.14 5.16 35.55
N ALA A 56 12.79 3.99 36.06
CA ALA A 56 12.19 3.69 37.35
C ALA A 56 13.17 2.89 38.21
N GLN A 57 13.01 2.99 39.52
CA GLN A 57 13.94 2.38 40.46
C GLN A 57 13.24 2.02 41.77
N PHE A 58 13.68 0.93 42.39
CA PHE A 58 13.41 0.64 43.78
C PHE A 58 14.64 0.03 44.46
N SER A 59 14.69 0.12 45.78
CA SER A 59 15.66 -0.61 46.60
C SER A 59 15.00 -1.75 47.35
N TYR A 60 15.76 -2.80 47.64
CA TYR A 60 15.34 -3.90 48.51
C TYR A 60 16.40 -4.19 49.56
N SER A 61 15.95 -4.71 50.70
CA SER A 61 16.82 -5.21 51.78
C SER A 61 16.62 -6.71 51.93
N ILE A 62 17.72 -7.43 52.15
CA ILE A 62 17.72 -8.88 52.38
C ILE A 62 18.35 -9.20 53.73
N SER A 63 18.04 -10.37 54.27
CA SER A 63 18.66 -10.92 55.48
C SER A 63 18.82 -12.43 55.41
N ASP A 64 19.94 -12.91 55.97
CA ASP A 64 20.25 -14.31 56.31
C ASP A 64 19.74 -14.68 57.72
N GLY A 65 19.14 -13.74 58.46
CA GLY A 65 18.72 -13.87 59.86
C GLY A 65 19.71 -13.30 60.89
N ALA A 66 20.92 -12.90 60.48
CA ALA A 66 21.94 -12.31 61.34
C ALA A 66 22.44 -10.94 60.85
N HIS A 67 22.61 -10.79 59.54
CA HIS A 67 23.06 -9.60 58.84
C HIS A 67 22.03 -9.14 57.81
N THR A 68 22.24 -7.92 57.29
CA THR A 68 21.40 -7.36 56.23
C THR A 68 22.25 -6.76 55.13
N ALA A 69 21.74 -6.80 53.90
CA ALA A 69 22.32 -6.14 52.74
C ALA A 69 21.22 -5.40 51.96
N GLN A 70 21.63 -4.44 51.13
CA GLN A 70 20.72 -3.68 50.27
C GLN A 70 21.14 -3.78 48.81
N GLY A 71 20.14 -3.89 47.93
CA GLY A 71 20.31 -3.84 46.49
C GLY A 71 19.42 -2.78 45.86
N LEU A 72 19.79 -2.35 44.65
CA LEU A 72 19.02 -1.46 43.79
C LEU A 72 18.59 -2.21 42.53
N VAL A 73 17.38 -1.93 42.06
CA VAL A 73 16.84 -2.47 40.82
C VAL A 73 16.46 -1.33 39.91
N ASP A 74 17.09 -1.28 38.73
CA ASP A 74 16.76 -0.35 37.66
C ASP A 74 15.77 -0.98 36.68
N ILE A 75 14.72 -0.23 36.32
CA ILE A 75 13.66 -0.66 35.43
C ILE A 75 13.39 0.43 34.41
N THR A 76 13.38 0.10 33.13
CA THR A 76 12.88 1.01 32.09
C THR A 76 11.39 0.75 31.86
N ILE A 77 10.56 1.80 32.02
CA ILE A 77 9.13 1.78 31.74
C ILE A 77 8.87 2.44 30.39
N MET A 78 8.16 1.75 29.49
CA MET A 78 7.88 2.22 28.13
C MET A 78 6.39 2.34 27.85
N LEU A 79 6.02 3.08 26.80
CA LEU A 79 4.67 2.99 26.24
C LEU A 79 4.49 1.65 25.51
N SER A 80 3.33 1.02 25.69
CA SER A 80 2.92 -0.09 24.83
C SER A 80 2.77 0.40 23.38
N PRO A 81 2.84 -0.49 22.37
CA PRO A 81 2.56 -0.09 20.98
C PRO A 81 1.21 0.62 20.80
N ALA A 82 0.16 0.18 21.51
CA ALA A 82 -1.15 0.81 21.48
C ALA A 82 -1.13 2.22 22.08
N ASP A 83 -0.50 2.41 23.25
CA ASP A 83 -0.39 3.74 23.87
C ASP A 83 0.41 4.72 23.02
N LYS A 84 1.43 4.24 22.28
CA LYS A 84 2.18 5.08 21.33
C LYS A 84 1.29 5.63 20.22
N ILE A 85 0.36 4.83 19.71
CA ILE A 85 -0.60 5.27 18.69
C ILE A 85 -1.59 6.27 19.30
N ILE A 86 -2.13 6.01 20.49
CA ILE A 86 -3.06 6.94 21.17
C ILE A 86 -2.38 8.29 21.40
N HIS A 87 -1.14 8.28 21.90
CA HIS A 87 -0.34 9.48 22.08
C HIS A 87 -0.15 10.24 20.77
N LEU A 88 0.24 9.53 19.71
CA LEU A 88 0.41 10.12 18.38
C LEU A 88 -0.90 10.72 17.86
N LYS A 89 -2.03 10.04 18.03
CA LYS A 89 -3.36 10.54 17.64
C LYS A 89 -3.68 11.85 18.33
N ASN A 90 -3.42 11.96 19.63
CA ASN A 90 -3.64 13.20 20.39
C ASN A 90 -2.76 14.35 19.87
N GLN A 91 -1.51 14.07 19.50
CA GLN A 91 -0.64 15.08 18.87
C GLN A 91 -1.20 15.55 17.51
N VAL A 92 -1.70 14.62 16.70
CA VAL A 92 -2.34 14.94 15.41
C VAL A 92 -3.63 15.74 15.63
N ASP A 93 -4.44 15.41 16.62
CA ASP A 93 -5.67 16.15 16.95
C ASP A 93 -5.37 17.59 17.38
N SER A 94 -4.30 17.79 18.14
CA SER A 94 -3.82 19.12 18.50
C SER A 94 -3.36 19.89 17.26
N PHE A 95 -2.62 19.25 16.35
CA PHE A 95 -2.19 19.85 15.08
C PHE A 95 -3.38 20.26 14.20
N VAL A 96 -4.36 19.36 14.04
CA VAL A 96 -5.60 19.60 13.28
C VAL A 96 -6.36 20.79 13.88
N SER A 97 -6.59 20.76 15.19
CA SER A 97 -7.33 21.84 15.89
C SER A 97 -6.62 23.19 15.76
N HIS A 98 -5.28 23.22 15.87
CA HIS A 98 -4.51 24.44 15.69
C HIS A 98 -4.57 24.96 14.25
N THR A 99 -4.50 24.07 13.27
CA THR A 99 -4.60 24.43 11.85
C THR A 99 -5.96 25.05 11.54
N ILE A 100 -7.05 24.46 12.04
CA ILE A 100 -8.42 24.99 11.93
C ILE A 100 -8.50 26.39 12.54
N ALA A 101 -7.97 26.57 13.76
CA ALA A 101 -7.99 27.85 14.45
C ALA A 101 -7.28 28.96 13.65
N ILE A 102 -6.11 28.69 13.07
CA ILE A 102 -5.40 29.64 12.21
C ILE A 102 -6.26 30.08 11.03
N ILE A 103 -6.91 29.13 10.36
CA ILE A 103 -7.73 29.39 9.17
C ILE A 103 -8.93 30.27 9.52
N ASP A 104 -9.63 29.95 10.61
CA ASP A 104 -10.80 30.69 11.03
C ASP A 104 -10.42 32.07 11.58
N GLU A 105 -9.35 32.21 12.37
CA GLU A 105 -8.87 33.50 12.88
C GLU A 105 -8.46 34.45 11.74
N GLN A 106 -7.82 33.92 10.70
CA GLN A 106 -7.40 34.68 9.52
C GLN A 106 -8.48 34.77 8.44
N GLN A 107 -9.66 34.16 8.66
CA GLN A 107 -10.77 34.11 7.70
C GLN A 107 -10.33 33.62 6.31
N ILE A 108 -9.41 32.65 6.25
CA ILE A 108 -8.85 32.18 4.99
C ILE A 108 -9.91 31.37 4.24
N ASN A 109 -10.27 31.85 3.06
CA ASN A 109 -11.12 31.14 2.12
C ASN A 109 -10.71 31.57 0.71
N CYS A 110 -10.02 30.70 -0.03
CA CYS A 110 -9.52 31.02 -1.36
C CYS A 110 -10.59 30.98 -2.45
N VAL A 111 -11.78 30.46 -2.13
CA VAL A 111 -12.95 30.53 -3.01
C VAL A 111 -13.62 31.89 -2.93
N THR A 112 -13.83 32.41 -1.71
CA THR A 112 -14.56 33.67 -1.50
C THR A 112 -13.65 34.90 -1.33
N HIS A 113 -12.39 34.70 -0.94
CA HIS A 113 -11.37 35.73 -0.73
C HIS A 113 -10.02 35.32 -1.37
N PRO A 114 -9.99 35.10 -2.71
CA PRO A 114 -8.78 34.67 -3.42
C PRO A 114 -7.60 35.65 -3.31
N GLU A 115 -7.85 36.91 -2.94
CA GLU A 115 -6.85 37.95 -2.76
C GLU A 115 -5.98 37.79 -1.51
N SER A 116 -6.35 36.90 -0.58
CA SER A 116 -5.55 36.64 0.62
C SER A 116 -4.13 36.18 0.25
N PRO A 117 -3.07 36.66 0.92
CA PRO A 117 -1.71 36.19 0.69
C PRO A 117 -1.54 34.67 0.84
N GLN A 118 -2.38 34.04 1.67
CA GLN A 118 -2.39 32.58 1.88
C GLN A 118 -2.98 31.80 0.70
N CYS A 119 -3.72 32.48 -0.16
CA CYS A 119 -4.36 31.96 -1.36
C CYS A 119 -3.55 32.17 -2.64
N GLU A 120 -2.42 32.89 -2.55
CA GLU A 120 -1.48 32.99 -3.67
C GLU A 120 -1.04 31.59 -4.09
N LEU A 121 -1.21 31.29 -5.38
CA LEU A 121 -0.82 30.01 -5.92
C LEU A 121 0.70 29.91 -6.02
N VAL A 122 1.25 28.84 -5.44
CA VAL A 122 2.66 28.48 -5.54
C VAL A 122 2.81 27.19 -6.31
N SER A 123 3.91 27.11 -7.05
CA SER A 123 4.33 25.89 -7.71
C SER A 123 4.75 24.84 -6.68
N VAL A 124 4.30 23.62 -6.89
CA VAL A 124 4.85 22.40 -6.27
C VAL A 124 5.26 21.47 -7.40
N LYS A 125 6.54 21.10 -7.39
CA LYS A 125 7.09 20.14 -8.34
C LYS A 125 7.32 18.80 -7.67
N PHE A 126 7.34 17.72 -8.45
CA PHE A 126 7.77 16.43 -7.92
C PHE A 126 9.19 16.52 -7.37
N SER A 127 10.07 17.29 -8.00
CA SER A 127 11.44 17.54 -7.53
C SER A 127 11.55 18.39 -6.25
N ASP A 128 10.49 19.11 -5.84
CA ASP A 128 10.50 19.89 -4.59
C ASP A 128 10.56 19.00 -3.36
N GLY A 129 10.08 17.75 -3.46
CA GLY A 129 10.10 16.77 -2.39
C GLY A 129 11.29 15.82 -2.49
N GLN A 130 11.83 15.43 -1.34
CA GLN A 130 12.93 14.48 -1.25
C GLN A 130 12.46 13.20 -0.58
N PHE A 131 12.85 12.06 -1.17
CA PHE A 131 12.61 10.75 -0.59
C PHE A 131 13.37 10.61 0.75
N ASP A 132 12.70 10.07 1.76
CA ASP A 132 13.22 9.86 3.11
C ASP A 132 13.07 8.40 3.54
N ALA A 133 14.15 7.64 3.37
CA ALA A 133 14.22 6.23 3.73
C ALA A 133 14.02 5.96 5.22
N SER A 134 14.13 6.95 6.11
CA SER A 134 13.88 6.77 7.54
C SER A 134 12.39 6.55 7.86
N LYS A 135 11.50 6.88 6.91
CA LYS A 135 10.04 6.73 7.06
C LYS A 135 9.52 5.38 6.61
N THR A 136 10.33 4.60 5.89
CA THR A 136 9.92 3.39 5.14
C THR A 136 10.70 2.15 5.55
N TYR A 137 10.25 0.98 5.09
CA TYR A 137 11.01 -0.26 5.06
C TYR A 137 11.63 -0.42 3.68
N GLN A 138 12.97 -0.51 3.63
CA GLN A 138 13.73 -0.60 2.38
C GLN A 138 13.47 -1.89 1.60
N ASN A 139 12.89 -2.90 2.26
CA ASN A 139 12.43 -4.16 1.69
C ASN A 139 10.89 -4.21 1.55
N GLN A 140 10.29 -3.07 1.19
CA GLN A 140 8.89 -3.01 0.83
C GLN A 140 8.64 -1.93 -0.23
N THR A 141 9.29 -2.06 -1.38
CA THR A 141 9.13 -1.11 -2.48
C THR A 141 8.03 -1.55 -3.43
N ILE A 142 7.02 -0.69 -3.59
CA ILE A 142 5.85 -0.91 -4.44
C ILE A 142 5.98 -0.08 -5.70
N LEU A 143 6.02 -0.74 -6.86
CA LEU A 143 5.80 -0.13 -8.15
C LEU A 143 4.31 -0.03 -8.45
N ILE A 144 3.85 1.14 -8.86
CA ILE A 144 2.48 1.36 -9.33
C ILE A 144 2.55 1.73 -10.81
N LEU A 145 1.92 0.89 -11.65
CA LEU A 145 1.78 1.10 -13.08
C LEU A 145 0.37 1.59 -13.40
N ASP A 146 0.22 2.90 -13.56
CA ASP A 146 -1.06 3.54 -13.86
C ASP A 146 -0.85 4.93 -14.49
N THR A 147 -1.91 5.54 -15.01
CA THR A 147 -1.87 6.91 -15.54
C THR A 147 -2.31 7.92 -14.48
N ASN A 148 -1.89 9.18 -14.63
CA ASN A 148 -2.33 10.29 -13.78
C ASN A 148 -1.95 10.14 -12.29
N LEU A 149 -0.79 9.53 -12.02
CA LEU A 149 -0.25 9.33 -10.66
C LEU A 149 0.48 10.57 -10.12
N GLU A 150 0.87 11.48 -11.01
CA GLU A 150 1.84 12.54 -10.77
C GLU A 150 1.39 13.49 -9.66
N PHE A 151 0.10 13.88 -9.66
CA PHE A 151 -0.45 14.78 -8.65
C PHE A 151 -0.37 14.15 -7.26
N SER A 152 -0.97 12.97 -7.08
CA SER A 152 -1.05 12.31 -5.78
C SER A 152 0.34 11.97 -5.24
N ALA A 153 1.26 11.53 -6.10
CA ALA A 153 2.63 11.24 -5.73
C ALA A 153 3.46 12.48 -5.37
N THR A 154 3.04 13.67 -5.82
CA THR A 154 3.71 14.93 -5.53
C THR A 154 3.28 15.54 -4.20
N VAL A 155 2.02 15.34 -3.81
CA VAL A 155 1.37 16.19 -2.82
C VAL A 155 1.19 15.49 -1.46
N ARG A 156 0.83 14.20 -1.45
CA ARG A 156 0.59 13.44 -0.22
C ARG A 156 1.70 12.44 0.02
N TYR A 157 2.35 12.54 1.19
CA TYR A 157 3.49 11.71 1.57
C TYR A 157 4.58 11.59 0.50
N ARG A 158 4.87 12.73 -0.15
CA ARG A 158 5.90 12.81 -1.21
C ARG A 158 7.24 12.24 -0.74
N SER A 159 7.58 12.37 0.53
CA SER A 159 8.80 11.80 1.11
C SER A 159 8.88 10.27 1.04
N ARG A 160 7.80 9.56 0.72
CA ARG A 160 7.78 8.10 0.55
C ARG A 160 7.84 7.66 -0.92
N VAL A 161 7.79 8.60 -1.87
CA VAL A 161 7.92 8.31 -3.29
C VAL A 161 9.39 8.46 -3.71
N LYS A 162 10.02 7.33 -4.04
CA LYS A 162 11.45 7.22 -4.35
C LYS A 162 11.76 7.76 -5.75
N ALA A 163 10.96 7.37 -6.73
CA ALA A 163 11.16 7.74 -8.12
C ALA A 163 9.83 7.75 -8.89
N ALA A 164 9.82 8.51 -9.97
CA ALA A 164 8.76 8.52 -10.96
C ALA A 164 9.37 8.32 -12.34
N PHE A 165 8.79 7.43 -13.15
CA PHE A 165 9.26 7.13 -14.49
C PHE A 165 8.16 7.33 -15.53
N THR A 166 8.56 7.73 -16.73
CA THR A 166 7.65 7.80 -17.87
C THR A 166 8.33 7.25 -19.13
N GLN A 167 7.53 6.71 -20.03
CA GLN A 167 8.04 6.23 -21.31
C GLN A 167 8.35 7.41 -22.25
N GLY A 168 9.59 7.50 -22.70
CA GLY A 168 10.06 8.46 -23.69
C GLY A 168 9.64 8.12 -25.12
N GLN A 169 9.83 9.07 -26.03
CA GLN A 169 9.57 8.87 -27.48
C GLN A 169 10.53 7.87 -28.14
N ASP A 170 11.59 7.49 -27.45
CA ASP A 170 12.53 6.44 -27.84
C ASP A 170 12.03 5.03 -27.47
N GLY A 171 10.96 4.94 -26.67
CA GLY A 171 10.39 3.68 -26.16
C GLY A 171 10.91 3.23 -24.80
N PHE A 172 11.92 3.91 -24.26
CA PHE A 172 12.56 3.58 -22.99
C PHE A 172 11.98 4.40 -21.84
N TYR A 173 12.18 3.96 -20.59
CA TYR A 173 11.70 4.67 -19.42
C TYR A 173 12.76 5.63 -18.88
N HIS A 174 12.35 6.85 -18.57
CA HIS A 174 13.23 7.89 -18.05
C HIS A 174 12.68 8.42 -16.73
N GLN A 175 13.57 8.75 -15.79
CA GLN A 175 13.18 9.36 -14.51
C GLN A 175 12.65 10.78 -14.72
N ALA A 176 11.55 11.09 -14.05
CA ALA A 176 10.85 12.37 -14.12
C ALA A 176 11.74 13.57 -13.74
N GLN A 177 12.65 13.41 -12.78
CA GLN A 177 13.50 14.52 -12.32
C GLN A 177 14.57 14.97 -13.33
N LEU A 178 14.74 14.26 -14.46
CA LEU A 178 15.73 14.58 -15.49
C LEU A 178 15.08 15.33 -16.68
N GLU A 179 15.23 16.66 -16.62
CA GLU A 179 15.15 17.72 -17.65
C GLU A 179 13.89 17.93 -18.52
N ALA A 180 12.92 17.02 -18.65
CA ALA A 180 11.72 17.27 -19.51
C ALA A 180 10.34 16.95 -18.90
N TYR A 181 10.26 16.25 -17.77
CA TYR A 181 8.99 15.79 -17.19
C TYR A 181 9.03 15.82 -15.65
N ASP A 182 9.10 17.02 -15.07
CA ASP A 182 8.94 17.21 -13.62
C ASP A 182 7.52 17.76 -13.36
N PRO A 183 6.55 16.91 -12.94
CA PRO A 183 5.16 17.33 -12.77
C PRO A 183 5.04 18.55 -11.87
N GLN A 184 4.34 19.57 -12.35
CA GLN A 184 4.18 20.85 -11.66
C GLN A 184 2.71 21.17 -11.45
N PHE A 185 2.34 21.44 -10.21
CA PHE A 185 0.99 21.81 -9.81
C PHE A 185 1.01 23.16 -9.10
N HIS A 186 -0.10 23.89 -9.21
CA HIS A 186 -0.26 25.19 -8.58
C HIS A 186 -1.27 25.07 -7.45
N ILE A 187 -0.82 25.34 -6.24
CA ILE A 187 -1.65 25.21 -5.04
C ILE A 187 -1.52 26.44 -4.14
N PRO A 188 -2.55 26.78 -3.34
CA PRO A 188 -2.44 27.85 -2.36
C PRO A 188 -1.25 27.68 -1.41
N LYS A 189 -0.58 28.77 -1.03
CA LYS A 189 0.51 28.76 -0.04
C LYS A 189 0.14 28.02 1.24
N MET A 190 -1.06 28.25 1.78
CA MET A 190 -1.52 27.57 2.99
C MET A 190 -1.64 26.06 2.78
N ALA A 191 -2.14 25.61 1.63
CA ALA A 191 -2.25 24.19 1.34
C ALA A 191 -0.87 23.53 1.29
N LYS A 192 0.11 24.15 0.60
CA LYS A 192 1.50 23.67 0.59
C LYS A 192 2.07 23.55 2.00
N ALA A 193 1.83 24.56 2.86
CA ALA A 193 2.31 24.56 4.23
C ALA A 193 1.71 23.41 5.06
N VAL A 194 0.40 23.21 5.01
CA VAL A 194 -0.30 22.12 5.74
C VAL A 194 0.18 20.75 5.26
N LEU A 195 0.28 20.53 3.95
CA LEU A 195 0.72 19.26 3.39
C LEU A 195 2.18 18.94 3.74
N ASN A 196 3.06 19.94 3.72
CA ASN A 196 4.44 19.77 4.18
C ASN A 196 4.52 19.41 5.67
N GLN A 197 3.69 20.03 6.52
CA GLN A 197 3.64 19.71 7.95
C GLN A 197 3.13 18.28 8.20
N ILE A 198 2.17 17.81 7.40
CA ILE A 198 1.70 16.42 7.47
C ILE A 198 2.78 15.44 6.99
N ASP A 199 3.44 15.72 5.87
CA ASP A 199 4.50 14.84 5.34
C ASP A 199 5.69 14.76 6.31
N THR A 200 6.04 15.87 6.95
CA THR A 200 7.17 15.97 7.89
C THR A 200 6.78 15.76 9.36
N PHE A 201 5.55 15.31 9.64
CA PHE A 201 5.07 15.15 10.99
C PHE A 201 5.96 14.17 11.79
N SER A 202 6.26 14.54 13.04
CA SER A 202 7.09 13.76 13.94
C SER A 202 6.48 13.69 15.35
N ASP A 203 6.80 12.62 16.07
CA ASP A 203 6.47 12.52 17.50
C ASP A 203 7.36 13.44 18.36
N ASP A 204 7.14 13.46 19.68
CA ASP A 204 7.90 14.30 20.62
C ASP A 204 9.41 13.99 20.64
N ASN A 205 9.81 12.82 20.11
CA ASN A 205 11.20 12.40 20.01
C ASN A 205 11.78 12.68 18.61
N ASN A 206 11.10 13.50 17.80
CA ASN A 206 11.50 13.85 16.44
C ASN A 206 11.54 12.65 15.48
N ASN A 207 10.86 11.54 15.80
CA ASN A 207 10.74 10.42 14.87
C ASN A 207 9.60 10.71 13.90
N SER A 208 9.87 10.66 12.60
CA SER A 208 8.81 10.87 11.61
C SER A 208 7.71 9.81 11.69
N LYS A 209 6.46 10.25 11.53
CA LYS A 209 5.27 9.40 11.63
C LYS A 209 4.36 9.56 10.43
N PHE A 210 3.76 8.43 10.07
CA PHE A 210 2.60 8.39 9.19
C PHE A 210 1.34 8.84 9.97
N ILE A 211 0.44 9.54 9.27
CA ILE A 211 -0.87 9.99 9.73
C ILE A 211 -1.90 9.48 8.71
N PRO A 212 -2.80 8.57 9.10
CA PRO A 212 -3.85 8.12 8.19
C PRO A 212 -4.83 9.26 7.88
N ALA A 213 -5.38 9.26 6.67
CA ALA A 213 -6.34 10.27 6.21
C ALA A 213 -7.54 10.43 7.18
N THR A 214 -8.02 9.33 7.78
CA THR A 214 -9.12 9.33 8.75
C THR A 214 -8.87 10.23 9.97
N TRP A 215 -7.61 10.41 10.39
CA TRP A 215 -7.27 11.28 11.52
C TRP A 215 -7.29 12.77 11.13
N LEU A 216 -7.26 13.05 9.82
CA LEU A 216 -7.32 14.38 9.26
C LEU A 216 -8.72 14.76 8.79
N ASP A 217 -9.72 13.88 8.89
CA ASP A 217 -11.11 14.15 8.48
C ASP A 217 -11.67 15.53 8.92
N PRO A 218 -11.33 16.09 10.12
CA PRO A 218 -11.79 17.44 10.48
C PRO A 218 -11.21 18.55 9.60
N LEU A 219 -10.15 18.28 8.85
CA LEU A 219 -9.57 19.12 7.81
C LEU A 219 -10.22 18.89 6.44
N SER A 220 -11.13 17.94 6.26
CA SER A 220 -11.75 17.63 4.96
C SER A 220 -12.29 18.87 4.23
N TRP A 221 -12.99 19.77 4.93
CA TRP A 221 -13.52 21.01 4.35
C TRP A 221 -12.44 21.99 3.85
N LEU A 222 -11.16 21.80 4.20
CA LEU A 222 -10.06 22.57 3.62
C LEU A 222 -9.98 22.38 2.11
N SER A 223 -10.31 21.19 1.59
CA SER A 223 -10.41 21.00 0.14
C SER A 223 -11.36 22.05 -0.44
N ASP A 224 -12.52 22.24 0.20
CA ASP A 224 -13.59 23.08 -0.31
C ASP A 224 -13.30 24.58 -0.18
N ARG A 225 -12.53 24.99 0.84
CA ARG A 225 -12.20 26.41 1.07
C ARG A 225 -10.89 26.86 0.43
N LEU A 226 -9.88 25.99 0.35
CA LEU A 226 -8.60 26.34 -0.25
C LEU A 226 -8.56 26.01 -1.75
N TYR A 227 -9.39 25.08 -2.22
CA TYR A 227 -9.41 24.65 -3.62
C TYR A 227 -10.83 24.62 -4.20
N PRO A 228 -11.25 25.65 -4.96
CA PRO A 228 -12.53 25.58 -5.66
C PRO A 228 -12.56 24.39 -6.64
N PHE A 229 -13.66 23.63 -6.59
CA PHE A 229 -13.90 22.34 -7.26
C PHE A 229 -13.67 22.29 -8.78
N ASP A 230 -13.64 23.43 -9.49
CA ASP A 230 -13.80 23.47 -10.95
C ASP A 230 -12.58 22.97 -11.76
N ASN A 231 -11.43 22.69 -11.14
CA ASN A 231 -10.24 22.14 -11.81
C ASN A 231 -9.88 20.69 -11.40
N TYR A 232 -10.78 19.98 -10.70
CA TYR A 232 -10.43 18.71 -10.04
C TYR A 232 -10.35 17.49 -10.95
N ILE A 233 -11.09 17.49 -12.07
CA ILE A 233 -11.22 16.30 -12.94
C ILE A 233 -9.86 15.89 -13.54
N GLU A 234 -8.96 16.86 -13.80
CA GLU A 234 -7.63 16.57 -14.35
C GLU A 234 -6.71 15.85 -13.36
N TYR A 235 -7.00 15.93 -12.05
CA TYR A 235 -6.21 15.32 -10.96
C TYR A 235 -6.87 14.06 -10.37
N LEU A 236 -8.06 13.70 -10.86
CA LEU A 236 -8.84 12.51 -10.51
C LEU A 236 -8.66 11.36 -11.49
N GLY A 237 -7.48 11.24 -12.11
CA GLY A 237 -7.25 10.17 -13.05
C GLY A 237 -7.27 8.79 -12.40
N HIS A 238 -7.33 7.76 -13.24
CA HIS A 238 -7.51 6.38 -12.82
C HIS A 238 -6.52 5.95 -11.71
N GLY A 239 -5.23 6.30 -11.86
CA GLY A 239 -4.17 5.92 -10.94
C GLY A 239 -4.21 6.53 -9.55
N LYS A 240 -4.97 7.63 -9.34
CA LYS A 240 -5.14 8.24 -8.01
C LYS A 240 -5.64 7.20 -6.99
N THR A 241 -6.66 6.44 -7.37
CA THR A 241 -7.33 5.50 -6.45
C THR A 241 -6.39 4.38 -6.00
N PRO A 242 -5.75 3.59 -6.89
CA PRO A 242 -4.81 2.56 -6.46
C PRO A 242 -3.60 3.14 -5.72
N PHE A 243 -3.11 4.31 -6.11
CA PHE A 243 -1.98 4.94 -5.42
C PHE A 243 -2.30 5.34 -3.98
N LEU A 244 -3.36 6.13 -3.77
CA LEU A 244 -3.73 6.60 -2.44
C LEU A 244 -4.15 5.43 -1.55
N TYR A 245 -4.81 4.42 -2.12
CA TYR A 245 -5.11 3.19 -1.40
C TYR A 245 -3.84 2.52 -0.84
N LEU A 246 -2.86 2.24 -1.71
CA LEU A 246 -1.63 1.56 -1.32
C LEU A 246 -0.83 2.40 -0.32
N LEU A 247 -0.83 3.72 -0.50
CA LEU A 247 -0.17 4.68 0.36
C LEU A 247 -0.71 4.67 1.80
N GLU A 248 -2.04 4.65 1.94
CA GLU A 248 -2.74 4.64 3.22
C GLU A 248 -2.66 3.27 3.91
N HIS A 249 -2.86 2.19 3.16
CA HIS A 249 -2.93 0.83 3.73
C HIS A 249 -1.56 0.20 4.01
N ASN A 250 -0.47 0.76 3.49
CA ASN A 250 0.88 0.31 3.73
C ASN A 250 1.75 1.44 4.29
N PRO A 251 1.61 1.85 5.57
CA PRO A 251 2.26 3.04 6.16
C PRO A 251 3.79 3.11 6.07
N LYS A 252 4.44 1.98 5.79
CA LYS A 252 5.90 1.83 5.74
C LYS A 252 6.46 1.49 4.34
N ALA A 253 5.62 1.38 3.31
CA ALA A 253 6.08 1.11 1.95
C ALA A 253 6.88 2.28 1.33
N GLU A 254 7.82 1.95 0.45
CA GLU A 254 8.39 2.87 -0.55
C GLU A 254 7.57 2.80 -1.83
N PHE A 255 7.46 3.91 -2.56
CA PHE A 255 6.73 3.95 -3.82
C PHE A 255 7.60 4.35 -4.99
N VAL A 256 7.47 3.61 -6.08
CA VAL A 256 7.91 4.01 -7.41
C VAL A 256 6.67 4.08 -8.28
N ILE A 257 6.53 5.15 -9.05
CA ILE A 257 5.41 5.28 -9.99
C ILE A 257 5.94 5.21 -11.42
N ALA A 258 5.17 4.58 -12.30
CA ALA A 258 5.45 4.61 -13.72
C ALA A 258 4.16 4.54 -14.55
N THR A 259 4.18 5.12 -15.74
CA THR A 259 3.07 5.00 -16.69
C THR A 259 3.09 3.64 -17.39
N PRO A 260 1.94 3.02 -17.73
CA PRO A 260 1.91 1.83 -18.59
C PRO A 260 2.46 2.15 -19.99
N PRO A 261 3.15 1.21 -20.66
CA PRO A 261 3.75 1.48 -21.95
C PRO A 261 2.73 1.52 -23.10
N ASP A 262 2.93 2.44 -24.05
CA ASP A 262 2.15 2.52 -25.30
C ASP A 262 3.09 2.37 -26.51
N PHE A 263 3.63 1.15 -26.68
CA PHE A 263 4.57 0.84 -27.75
C PHE A 263 4.00 1.10 -29.15
N PHE A 264 2.69 0.94 -29.32
CA PHE A 264 2.02 1.19 -30.60
C PHE A 264 1.99 2.69 -30.95
N LYS A 265 1.86 3.59 -29.97
CA LYS A 265 2.03 5.03 -30.21
C LYS A 265 3.42 5.37 -30.72
N ILE A 266 4.41 4.84 -30.01
CA ILE A 266 5.82 5.19 -30.19
C ILE A 266 6.32 4.67 -31.52
N TYR A 267 5.97 3.42 -31.84
CA TYR A 267 6.37 2.74 -33.05
C TYR A 267 5.21 2.61 -34.05
N SER A 268 4.38 3.66 -34.17
CA SER A 268 3.18 3.66 -35.01
C SER A 268 3.45 3.28 -36.47
N GLY A 269 4.59 3.70 -37.02
CA GLY A 269 4.98 3.34 -38.39
C GLY A 269 5.23 1.85 -38.62
N LEU A 270 5.68 1.12 -37.60
CA LEU A 270 5.83 -0.35 -37.63
C LEU A 270 4.50 -1.03 -37.35
N PHE A 271 3.77 -0.53 -36.34
CA PHE A 271 2.46 -1.01 -35.93
C PHE A 271 1.46 -1.01 -37.10
N CYS A 272 1.27 0.13 -37.78
CA CYS A 272 0.29 0.29 -38.86
C CYS A 272 0.61 -0.49 -40.14
N ARG A 273 1.83 -1.02 -40.26
CA ARG A 273 2.28 -1.82 -41.41
C ARG A 273 2.98 -3.09 -40.94
N ALA A 274 2.38 -3.78 -39.98
CA ALA A 274 2.98 -4.90 -39.25
C ALA A 274 3.55 -6.02 -40.14
N GLU A 275 2.86 -6.36 -41.24
CA GLU A 275 3.27 -7.44 -42.14
C GLU A 275 4.27 -6.99 -43.22
N LEU A 276 4.52 -5.69 -43.37
CA LEU A 276 5.43 -5.18 -44.38
C LEU A 276 6.86 -5.60 -44.04
N ILE A 277 7.54 -6.15 -45.04
CA ILE A 277 8.99 -6.32 -45.07
C ILE A 277 9.52 -5.14 -45.90
N GLU A 278 10.18 -4.19 -45.24
CA GLU A 278 10.75 -3.02 -45.90
C GLU A 278 11.94 -3.40 -46.79
N GLU A 279 12.20 -2.60 -47.82
CA GLU A 279 13.31 -2.85 -48.74
C GLU A 279 14.65 -2.88 -47.97
N GLY A 280 15.41 -3.96 -48.13
CA GLY A 280 16.68 -4.17 -47.43
C GLY A 280 16.55 -4.70 -45.99
N GLN A 281 15.34 -4.99 -45.50
CA GLN A 281 15.12 -5.67 -44.22
C GLN A 281 14.88 -7.17 -44.41
N ALA A 282 15.35 -7.98 -43.46
CA ALA A 282 15.13 -9.43 -43.45
C ALA A 282 13.81 -9.83 -42.78
N ASP A 283 13.35 -9.01 -41.82
CA ASP A 283 12.21 -9.30 -40.97
C ASP A 283 11.04 -8.35 -41.25
N SER A 284 9.84 -8.77 -40.88
CA SER A 284 8.65 -7.91 -40.93
C SER A 284 8.71 -6.81 -39.87
N ASN A 285 7.92 -5.76 -40.07
CA ASN A 285 7.78 -4.69 -39.10
C ASN A 285 7.27 -5.18 -37.73
N LEU A 286 6.46 -6.24 -37.70
CA LEU A 286 6.01 -6.91 -36.47
C LEU A 286 7.19 -7.48 -35.66
N GLU A 287 8.13 -8.18 -36.30
CA GLU A 287 9.28 -8.77 -35.60
C GLU A 287 10.28 -7.70 -35.15
N ARG A 288 10.44 -6.64 -35.95
CA ARG A 288 11.22 -5.46 -35.55
C ARG A 288 10.60 -4.74 -34.35
N LEU A 289 9.27 -4.57 -34.35
CA LEU A 289 8.52 -4.01 -33.24
C LEU A 289 8.70 -4.86 -31.98
N ARG A 290 8.58 -6.18 -32.09
CA ARG A 290 8.84 -7.12 -30.98
C ARG A 290 10.25 -6.97 -30.42
N SER A 291 11.26 -6.84 -31.29
CA SER A 291 12.66 -6.67 -30.89
C SER A 291 12.90 -5.36 -30.12
N LEU A 292 12.23 -4.27 -30.53
CA LEU A 292 12.26 -3.00 -29.81
C LEU A 292 11.60 -3.12 -28.43
N VAL A 293 10.45 -3.80 -28.33
CA VAL A 293 9.78 -4.04 -27.04
C VAL A 293 10.60 -4.91 -26.11
N ILE A 294 11.30 -5.93 -26.61
CA ILE A 294 12.26 -6.71 -25.80
C ILE A 294 13.34 -5.79 -25.21
N SER A 295 13.88 -4.89 -26.02
CA SER A 295 14.93 -3.96 -25.59
C SER A 295 14.42 -3.00 -24.51
N ALA A 296 13.23 -2.42 -24.71
CA ALA A 296 12.57 -1.55 -23.75
C ALA A 296 12.20 -2.28 -22.45
N ALA A 297 11.71 -3.52 -22.54
CA ALA A 297 11.37 -4.34 -21.36
C ALA A 297 12.61 -4.69 -20.54
N ASN A 298 13.72 -5.05 -21.18
CA ASN A 298 14.99 -5.33 -20.49
C ASN A 298 15.54 -4.09 -19.78
N ASP A 299 15.45 -2.93 -20.42
CA ASP A 299 15.85 -1.66 -19.82
C ASP A 299 14.94 -1.25 -18.65
N PHE A 300 13.62 -1.43 -18.80
CA PHE A 300 12.65 -1.24 -17.73
C PHE A 300 12.96 -2.13 -16.53
N LYS A 301 13.23 -3.42 -16.76
CA LYS A 301 13.64 -4.34 -15.69
C LYS A 301 14.84 -3.79 -14.93
N LYS A 302 15.88 -3.38 -15.66
CA LYS A 302 17.11 -2.89 -15.05
C LYS A 302 16.87 -1.58 -14.25
N GLN A 303 16.31 -0.56 -14.90
CA GLN A 303 16.25 0.79 -14.32
C GLN A 303 15.12 0.97 -13.31
N VAL A 304 13.97 0.35 -13.59
CA VAL A 304 12.74 0.54 -12.80
C VAL A 304 12.57 -0.56 -11.76
N LEU A 305 12.85 -1.83 -12.09
CA LEU A 305 12.70 -2.92 -11.13
C LEU A 305 13.97 -3.10 -10.28
N ASP A 306 15.08 -3.46 -10.90
CA ASP A 306 16.30 -3.88 -10.20
C ASP A 306 16.97 -2.71 -9.46
N GLU A 307 17.22 -1.58 -10.14
CA GLU A 307 17.89 -0.41 -9.55
C GLU A 307 17.05 0.28 -8.47
N GLN A 308 15.71 0.18 -8.54
CA GLN A 308 14.84 0.73 -7.50
C GLN A 308 14.52 -0.26 -6.39
N GLY A 309 14.92 -1.54 -6.51
CA GLY A 309 14.63 -2.56 -5.52
C GLY A 309 13.15 -2.85 -5.37
N ILE A 310 12.43 -2.97 -6.48
CA ILE A 310 10.99 -3.30 -6.49
C ILE A 310 10.79 -4.73 -5.98
N GLU A 311 9.82 -4.91 -5.08
CA GLU A 311 9.38 -6.22 -4.59
C GLU A 311 7.89 -6.46 -4.87
N TYR A 312 7.13 -5.39 -5.07
CA TYR A 312 5.69 -5.47 -5.27
C TYR A 312 5.28 -4.65 -6.49
N ILE A 313 4.41 -5.18 -7.33
CA ILE A 313 3.84 -4.45 -8.48
C ILE A 313 2.32 -4.43 -8.36
N ASN A 314 1.74 -3.23 -8.39
CA ASN A 314 0.33 -3.04 -8.69
C ASN A 314 0.17 -2.63 -10.15
N TYR A 315 -0.48 -3.48 -10.95
CA TYR A 315 -0.88 -3.14 -12.32
C TYR A 315 -2.40 -3.17 -12.46
N SER A 316 -3.01 -1.99 -12.33
CA SER A 316 -4.46 -1.82 -12.45
C SER A 316 -4.89 -1.67 -13.92
N GLY A 317 -4.43 -2.58 -14.78
CA GLY A 317 -4.71 -2.55 -16.21
C GLY A 317 -4.33 -3.84 -16.93
N GLY A 318 -4.46 -3.81 -18.25
CA GLY A 318 -4.11 -4.91 -19.14
C GLY A 318 -4.22 -4.51 -20.61
N HIS A 319 -3.67 -5.34 -21.49
CA HIS A 319 -3.79 -5.19 -22.94
C HIS A 319 -4.66 -6.32 -23.49
N THR A 320 -5.62 -5.92 -24.31
CA THR A 320 -6.57 -6.83 -24.94
C THR A 320 -6.56 -6.69 -26.45
N LEU A 321 -7.08 -7.69 -27.15
CA LEU A 321 -7.26 -7.63 -28.60
C LEU A 321 -8.10 -6.40 -28.99
N GLU A 322 -9.15 -6.11 -28.22
CA GLU A 322 -9.98 -4.92 -28.44
C GLU A 322 -9.22 -3.61 -28.23
N SER A 323 -8.30 -3.56 -27.25
CA SER A 323 -7.42 -2.40 -27.09
C SER A 323 -6.48 -2.23 -28.29
N VAL A 324 -6.00 -3.33 -28.90
CA VAL A 324 -5.17 -3.27 -30.11
C VAL A 324 -5.97 -2.72 -31.29
N LYS A 325 -7.21 -3.19 -31.49
CA LYS A 325 -8.12 -2.69 -32.54
C LYS A 325 -8.45 -1.21 -32.35
N THR A 326 -8.79 -0.83 -31.12
CA THR A 326 -9.03 0.56 -30.75
C THR A 326 -7.81 1.40 -31.10
N ARG A 327 -6.61 0.93 -30.75
CA ARG A 327 -5.36 1.63 -31.05
C ARG A 327 -5.07 1.72 -32.55
N TRP A 328 -5.36 0.66 -33.31
CA TRP A 328 -5.27 0.65 -34.77
C TRP A 328 -6.13 1.74 -35.38
N SER A 329 -7.42 1.79 -35.03
CA SER A 329 -8.34 2.79 -35.56
C SER A 329 -7.97 4.24 -35.21
N GLN A 330 -7.25 4.46 -34.11
CA GLN A 330 -6.79 5.78 -33.68
C GLN A 330 -5.53 6.24 -34.41
N LEU A 331 -4.62 5.32 -34.77
CA LEU A 331 -3.28 5.65 -35.24
C LEU A 331 -3.07 5.39 -36.74
N CYS A 332 -3.75 4.39 -37.30
CA CYS A 332 -3.48 3.86 -38.62
C CYS A 332 -4.53 4.29 -39.62
N VAL A 333 -4.10 4.53 -40.86
CA VAL A 333 -4.99 4.85 -41.99
C VAL A 333 -5.27 3.61 -42.85
N GLU A 334 -4.43 2.60 -42.70
CA GLU A 334 -4.56 1.29 -43.31
C GLU A 334 -5.78 0.54 -42.77
N PRO A 335 -6.42 -0.32 -43.58
CA PRO A 335 -7.50 -1.19 -43.12
C PRO A 335 -7.08 -2.03 -41.90
N GLU A 336 -8.02 -2.31 -40.99
CA GLU A 336 -7.78 -3.22 -39.87
C GLU A 336 -7.26 -4.57 -40.41
N PRO A 337 -6.14 -5.09 -39.87
CA PRO A 337 -5.55 -6.34 -40.32
C PRO A 337 -6.41 -7.52 -39.87
N ASP A 338 -6.11 -8.71 -40.39
CA ASP A 338 -6.83 -9.90 -39.96
C ASP A 338 -6.59 -10.24 -38.48
N ILE A 339 -7.48 -11.08 -37.94
CA ILE A 339 -7.48 -11.49 -36.54
C ILE A 339 -6.16 -12.12 -36.09
N ASN A 340 -5.46 -12.86 -36.95
CA ASN A 340 -4.21 -13.52 -36.58
C ASN A 340 -3.11 -12.48 -36.41
N THR A 341 -3.09 -11.46 -37.25
CA THR A 341 -2.12 -10.37 -37.16
C THR A 341 -2.41 -9.47 -35.96
N LEU A 342 -3.68 -9.19 -35.64
CA LEU A 342 -4.03 -8.49 -34.40
C LEU A 342 -3.62 -9.26 -33.14
N VAL A 343 -3.80 -10.58 -33.10
CA VAL A 343 -3.36 -11.41 -31.96
C VAL A 343 -1.83 -11.38 -31.82
N LYS A 344 -1.08 -11.44 -32.92
CA LYS A 344 0.38 -11.31 -32.87
C LYS A 344 0.83 -9.93 -32.42
N LEU A 345 0.11 -8.88 -32.83
CA LEU A 345 0.35 -7.52 -32.36
C LEU A 345 0.10 -7.40 -30.86
N LEU A 346 -0.97 -7.99 -30.33
CA LEU A 346 -1.16 -8.08 -28.88
C LEU A 346 0.03 -8.78 -28.19
N ASP A 347 0.50 -9.90 -28.75
CA ASP A 347 1.62 -10.67 -28.20
C ASP A 347 2.97 -9.91 -28.18
N VAL A 348 3.09 -8.80 -28.92
CA VAL A 348 4.26 -7.90 -28.86
C VAL A 348 4.51 -7.41 -27.42
N TYR A 349 3.47 -7.26 -26.60
CA TYR A 349 3.59 -6.85 -25.19
C TYR A 349 4.11 -7.94 -24.25
N ARG A 350 4.15 -9.21 -24.69
CA ARG A 350 4.55 -10.35 -23.85
C ARG A 350 5.91 -10.18 -23.17
N PRO A 351 6.98 -9.69 -23.81
CA PRO A 351 8.26 -9.47 -23.14
C PRO A 351 8.17 -8.49 -21.96
N PHE A 352 7.30 -7.48 -22.06
CA PHE A 352 7.06 -6.56 -20.94
C PHE A 352 6.28 -7.24 -19.81
N TYR A 353 5.26 -8.04 -20.14
CA TYR A 353 4.54 -8.85 -19.15
C TYR A 353 5.44 -9.87 -18.45
N ASP A 354 6.38 -10.49 -19.17
CA ASP A 354 7.37 -11.40 -18.61
C ASP A 354 8.23 -10.69 -17.56
N VAL A 355 8.69 -9.47 -17.86
CA VAL A 355 9.39 -8.63 -16.88
C VAL A 355 8.52 -8.31 -15.66
N LEU A 356 7.23 -7.99 -15.82
CA LEU A 356 6.34 -7.69 -14.69
C LEU A 356 5.99 -8.91 -13.83
N PHE A 357 5.90 -10.10 -14.43
CA PHE A 357 5.20 -11.23 -13.81
C PHE A 357 6.02 -12.52 -13.71
N ASN A 358 7.25 -12.52 -14.22
CA ASN A 358 8.22 -13.60 -14.05
C ASN A 358 9.58 -13.11 -13.53
N SER A 359 9.74 -11.81 -13.24
CA SER A 359 10.94 -11.35 -12.53
C SER A 359 10.99 -11.95 -11.13
N ASP A 360 12.15 -12.50 -10.79
CA ASP A 360 12.38 -13.14 -9.50
C ASP A 360 12.19 -12.15 -8.35
N ASN A 361 11.65 -12.66 -7.25
CA ASN A 361 11.48 -11.94 -5.99
C ASN A 361 10.51 -10.74 -6.04
N ILE A 362 9.62 -10.70 -7.03
CA ILE A 362 8.62 -9.65 -7.18
C ILE A 362 7.23 -10.28 -7.16
N PHE A 363 6.37 -9.87 -6.22
CA PHE A 363 4.95 -10.24 -6.21
C PHE A 363 4.12 -9.19 -6.96
N SER A 364 3.27 -9.63 -7.88
CA SER A 364 2.47 -8.72 -8.70
C SER A 364 0.96 -8.96 -8.56
N ALA A 365 0.20 -7.90 -8.28
CA ALA A 365 -1.26 -7.91 -8.36
C ALA A 365 -1.70 -7.20 -9.65
N GLN A 366 -2.39 -7.94 -10.53
CA GLN A 366 -2.97 -7.38 -11.75
C GLN A 366 -4.50 -7.34 -11.64
N ALA A 367 -5.11 -6.22 -12.01
CA ALA A 367 -6.55 -6.15 -12.18
C ALA A 367 -7.04 -7.06 -13.32
N SER A 368 -8.12 -7.79 -13.10
CA SER A 368 -8.78 -8.54 -14.18
C SER A 368 -9.54 -7.62 -15.12
N ASP A 369 -9.80 -8.09 -16.33
CA ASP A 369 -10.83 -7.50 -17.18
C ASP A 369 -12.21 -8.14 -16.86
N VAL A 370 -13.24 -7.71 -17.57
CA VAL A 370 -14.60 -8.26 -17.51
C VAL A 370 -14.99 -8.87 -18.86
N ASN A 371 -15.89 -9.85 -18.87
CA ASN A 371 -16.21 -10.66 -20.05
C ASN A 371 -14.97 -11.26 -20.75
N MET A 372 -14.02 -11.77 -19.95
CA MET A 372 -12.75 -12.25 -20.45
C MET A 372 -12.91 -13.45 -21.40
N THR A 373 -12.11 -13.47 -22.46
CA THR A 373 -12.06 -14.60 -23.40
C THR A 373 -10.62 -15.02 -23.70
N SER A 374 -10.46 -16.25 -24.20
CA SER A 374 -9.14 -16.76 -24.59
C SER A 374 -8.54 -16.08 -25.81
N THR A 375 -9.32 -15.31 -26.57
CA THR A 375 -8.86 -14.54 -27.73
C THR A 375 -8.64 -13.07 -27.41
N ASN A 376 -9.45 -12.49 -26.52
CA ASN A 376 -9.35 -11.07 -26.19
C ASN A 376 -8.29 -10.80 -25.13
N ASN A 377 -8.14 -11.67 -24.14
CA ASN A 377 -7.34 -11.43 -22.93
C ASN A 377 -6.12 -12.35 -22.83
N VAL A 378 -5.49 -12.66 -23.98
CA VAL A 378 -4.42 -13.68 -24.11
C VAL A 378 -3.29 -13.49 -23.09
N LEU A 379 -2.90 -12.24 -22.80
CA LEU A 379 -1.83 -11.94 -21.84
C LEU A 379 -2.29 -12.03 -20.39
N ASP A 380 -3.50 -11.58 -20.08
CA ASP A 380 -3.99 -11.54 -18.70
C ASP A 380 -4.23 -12.95 -18.15
N ILE A 381 -4.70 -13.87 -19.00
CA ILE A 381 -5.05 -15.25 -18.61
C ILE A 381 -3.88 -16.23 -18.69
N ASP A 382 -2.72 -15.78 -19.16
CA ASP A 382 -1.57 -16.66 -19.38
C ASP A 382 -0.97 -17.15 -18.05
N LYS A 383 -1.07 -18.46 -17.81
CA LYS A 383 -0.60 -19.09 -16.58
C LYS A 383 0.91 -19.33 -16.54
N SER A 384 1.65 -18.96 -17.59
CA SER A 384 3.12 -18.92 -17.56
C SER A 384 3.67 -17.76 -16.73
N PHE A 385 2.84 -16.75 -16.43
CA PHE A 385 3.15 -15.64 -15.52
C PHE A 385 2.93 -16.06 -14.07
N LYS A 386 4.00 -16.51 -13.41
CA LYS A 386 3.91 -17.21 -12.11
C LYS A 386 3.83 -16.28 -10.91
N ASN A 387 4.48 -15.13 -10.98
CA ASN A 387 4.59 -14.20 -9.86
C ASN A 387 3.44 -13.19 -9.81
N LYS A 388 2.31 -13.54 -10.43
CA LYS A 388 1.12 -12.69 -10.54
C LYS A 388 -0.08 -13.35 -9.85
N ILE A 389 -0.97 -12.51 -9.31
CA ILE A 389 -2.36 -12.85 -9.04
C ILE A 389 -3.29 -11.96 -9.86
N LEU A 390 -4.22 -12.55 -10.62
CA LEU A 390 -5.24 -11.83 -11.38
C LEU A 390 -6.47 -11.59 -10.50
N VAL A 391 -6.80 -10.33 -10.26
CA VAL A 391 -7.73 -9.89 -9.21
C VAL A 391 -9.01 -9.29 -9.78
N GLY A 392 -10.14 -9.91 -9.50
CA GLY A 392 -11.48 -9.40 -9.80
C GLY A 392 -12.19 -8.78 -8.60
N ASP A 393 -13.36 -8.23 -8.86
CA ASP A 393 -14.18 -7.54 -7.86
C ASP A 393 -15.53 -8.22 -7.62
N PHE A 394 -16.03 -8.10 -6.39
CA PHE A 394 -17.45 -8.24 -6.06
C PHE A 394 -17.81 -7.33 -4.89
N ALA A 395 -19.10 -7.16 -4.63
CA ALA A 395 -19.53 -6.26 -3.56
C ALA A 395 -20.81 -6.76 -2.87
N ILE A 396 -20.66 -7.11 -1.59
CA ILE A 396 -21.74 -7.47 -0.67
C ILE A 396 -21.45 -6.85 0.70
N LEU A 397 -22.50 -6.37 1.39
CA LEU A 397 -22.33 -5.64 2.65
C LEU A 397 -21.83 -6.52 3.81
N ASP A 398 -22.37 -7.74 3.92
CA ASP A 398 -21.97 -8.73 4.92
C ASP A 398 -21.68 -10.03 4.18
N SER A 399 -20.39 -10.29 3.94
CA SER A 399 -19.96 -11.43 3.16
C SER A 399 -20.05 -12.74 3.92
N LYS A 400 -19.96 -12.69 5.26
CA LYS A 400 -19.80 -13.85 6.14
C LYS A 400 -18.64 -14.76 5.76
N LEU A 401 -17.70 -14.26 4.95
CA LEU A 401 -16.50 -14.98 4.57
C LEU A 401 -15.60 -15.08 5.81
N PRO A 402 -15.05 -16.25 6.14
CA PRO A 402 -14.16 -16.40 7.28
C PRO A 402 -12.83 -15.68 7.02
N ILE A 403 -12.08 -15.42 8.10
CA ILE A 403 -10.80 -14.70 8.06
C ILE A 403 -9.71 -15.37 7.22
N ASP A 404 -9.78 -16.68 7.09
CA ASP A 404 -8.90 -17.48 6.23
C ASP A 404 -9.53 -17.78 4.87
N GLY A 405 -10.75 -17.31 4.61
CA GLY A 405 -11.48 -17.51 3.37
C GLY A 405 -11.86 -18.96 3.04
N LYS A 406 -11.63 -19.92 3.93
CA LYS A 406 -11.93 -21.33 3.69
C LYS A 406 -13.42 -21.61 3.82
N LEU A 407 -14.00 -22.19 2.77
CA LEU A 407 -15.44 -22.42 2.66
C LEU A 407 -15.72 -23.82 2.14
N GLU A 408 -16.61 -24.55 2.79
CA GLU A 408 -17.05 -25.87 2.32
C GLU A 408 -18.57 -25.89 2.15
N ASN A 409 -19.02 -26.28 0.97
CA ASN A 409 -20.44 -26.42 0.60
C ASN A 409 -21.25 -25.13 0.79
N VAL A 410 -20.62 -23.98 0.56
CA VAL A 410 -21.24 -22.65 0.71
C VAL A 410 -21.70 -22.15 -0.67
N MET A 411 -22.82 -21.43 -0.69
CA MET A 411 -23.24 -20.70 -1.90
C MET A 411 -22.31 -19.49 -2.09
N ALA A 412 -21.57 -19.46 -3.20
CA ALA A 412 -20.71 -18.32 -3.50
C ALA A 412 -21.58 -17.06 -3.70
N PRO A 413 -21.11 -15.88 -3.28
CA PRO A 413 -21.77 -14.63 -3.62
C PRO A 413 -22.05 -14.49 -5.11
N GLU A 414 -23.19 -13.89 -5.44
CA GLU A 414 -23.54 -13.60 -6.83
C GLU A 414 -22.55 -12.58 -7.40
N LEU A 415 -21.91 -12.96 -8.50
CA LEU A 415 -21.09 -12.06 -9.29
C LEU A 415 -21.96 -11.34 -10.31
N LEU A 416 -21.60 -10.10 -10.65
CA LEU A 416 -22.15 -9.44 -11.83
C LEU A 416 -21.91 -10.31 -13.06
N ILE A 417 -22.85 -10.30 -14.02
CA ILE A 417 -22.83 -11.21 -15.20
C ILE A 417 -21.46 -11.20 -15.91
N ASN A 418 -20.87 -10.03 -16.10
CA ASN A 418 -19.58 -9.88 -16.77
C ASN A 418 -18.36 -10.33 -15.93
N ARG A 419 -18.52 -10.47 -14.61
CA ARG A 419 -17.52 -11.08 -13.70
C ARG A 419 -17.73 -12.59 -13.66
N ASP A 420 -18.99 -13.03 -13.61
CA ASP A 420 -19.34 -14.45 -13.65
C ASP A 420 -18.83 -15.13 -14.93
N ASN A 421 -18.90 -14.44 -16.08
CA ASN A 421 -18.33 -14.91 -17.34
C ASN A 421 -16.79 -15.04 -17.31
N SER A 422 -16.12 -14.33 -16.40
CA SER A 422 -14.66 -14.26 -16.31
C SER A 422 -14.07 -15.13 -15.19
N LYS A 423 -14.91 -15.63 -14.26
CA LYS A 423 -14.50 -16.27 -12.99
C LYS A 423 -13.49 -17.41 -13.11
N HIS A 424 -13.50 -18.12 -14.24
CA HIS A 424 -12.59 -19.23 -14.47
C HIS A 424 -11.14 -18.76 -14.67
N TRP A 425 -10.94 -17.55 -15.18
CA TRP A 425 -9.63 -16.97 -15.45
C TRP A 425 -9.03 -16.24 -14.24
N VAL A 426 -9.89 -15.57 -13.47
CA VAL A 426 -9.55 -14.79 -12.28
C VAL A 426 -9.08 -15.69 -11.15
N ASP A 427 -7.98 -15.32 -10.49
CA ASP A 427 -7.40 -16.11 -9.40
C ASP A 427 -8.05 -15.77 -8.06
N LEU A 428 -8.40 -14.50 -7.85
CA LEU A 428 -8.92 -13.97 -6.59
C LEU A 428 -9.98 -12.89 -6.83
N PHE A 429 -11.06 -12.90 -6.05
CA PHE A 429 -12.09 -11.87 -6.01
C PHE A 429 -12.09 -11.19 -4.64
N ILE A 430 -12.10 -9.86 -4.64
CA ILE A 430 -12.11 -9.03 -3.43
C ILE A 430 -13.48 -8.40 -3.22
N ASN A 431 -14.01 -8.52 -2.00
CA ASN A 431 -15.22 -7.81 -1.58
C ASN A 431 -14.92 -6.35 -1.25
N PHE A 432 -15.76 -5.42 -1.71
CA PHE A 432 -15.69 -4.02 -1.29
C PHE A 432 -16.59 -3.64 -0.12
N GLY A 433 -17.53 -4.49 0.31
CA GLY A 433 -18.42 -4.12 1.41
C GLY A 433 -19.42 -3.01 1.05
N VAL A 434 -19.65 -2.74 -0.23
CA VAL A 434 -20.52 -1.67 -0.74
C VAL A 434 -21.69 -2.23 -1.54
N LYS A 435 -22.84 -1.55 -1.48
CA LYS A 435 -24.01 -1.87 -2.31
C LYS A 435 -24.80 -0.60 -2.56
N SER A 436 -24.82 -0.13 -3.81
CA SER A 436 -25.44 1.15 -4.18
C SER A 436 -24.83 2.28 -3.33
N ARG A 437 -25.65 3.08 -2.62
CA ARG A 437 -25.19 4.17 -1.74
C ARG A 437 -24.94 3.75 -0.29
N VAL A 438 -24.95 2.45 0.00
CA VAL A 438 -24.74 1.91 1.35
C VAL A 438 -23.41 1.19 1.38
N ALA A 439 -22.68 1.38 2.47
CA ALA A 439 -21.42 0.71 2.73
C ALA A 439 -21.45 0.15 4.16
N ASN A 440 -20.71 -0.94 4.41
CA ASN A 440 -20.58 -1.50 5.76
C ASN A 440 -19.64 -0.65 6.64
N LYS A 441 -19.10 -1.19 7.75
CA LYS A 441 -18.17 -0.44 8.61
C LYS A 441 -16.71 -0.48 8.15
N THR A 442 -16.41 -1.33 7.18
CA THR A 442 -15.07 -1.55 6.68
C THR A 442 -14.75 -0.90 5.31
N PRO A 443 -15.50 0.06 4.75
CA PRO A 443 -15.34 0.40 3.34
C PRO A 443 -14.43 1.61 3.13
N LEU A 444 -13.81 2.17 4.18
CA LEU A 444 -12.95 3.35 4.07
C LEU A 444 -11.71 2.99 3.26
N MET A 445 -11.73 3.36 1.99
CA MET A 445 -10.76 2.90 0.99
C MET A 445 -10.44 3.97 -0.05
N ASP A 446 -11.26 5.02 -0.15
CA ASP A 446 -10.96 6.17 -1.01
C ASP A 446 -10.58 7.35 -0.14
N THR A 447 -9.79 8.26 -0.70
CA THR A 447 -9.47 9.54 -0.06
C THR A 447 -9.79 10.68 -1.01
N ASP A 448 -9.97 11.90 -0.47
CA ASP A 448 -9.90 13.08 -1.34
C ASP A 448 -8.50 13.18 -2.02
N ALA A 449 -8.31 14.04 -3.03
CA ALA A 449 -7.03 14.09 -3.74
C ALA A 449 -5.85 14.54 -2.90
N LEU A 450 -6.10 15.17 -1.75
CA LEU A 450 -5.06 15.61 -0.84
C LEU A 450 -4.77 14.59 0.27
N GLY A 451 -5.56 13.51 0.35
CA GLY A 451 -5.49 12.53 1.43
C GLY A 451 -5.88 13.13 2.79
N LEU A 452 -6.73 14.17 2.82
CA LEU A 452 -7.16 14.84 4.06
C LEU A 452 -8.45 14.24 4.62
N ALA A 453 -9.12 13.39 3.86
CA ALA A 453 -10.35 12.74 4.27
C ALA A 453 -10.45 11.36 3.66
N SER A 454 -11.13 10.45 4.35
CA SER A 454 -11.42 9.10 3.85
C SER A 454 -12.91 8.87 3.64
N TYR A 455 -13.26 8.11 2.61
CA TYR A 455 -14.64 7.80 2.26
C TYR A 455 -14.78 6.34 1.80
N PRO A 456 -16.01 5.79 1.86
CA PRO A 456 -16.31 4.53 1.20
C PRO A 456 -16.02 4.59 -0.30
N ILE A 457 -15.43 3.53 -0.87
CA ILE A 457 -15.33 3.38 -2.32
C ILE A 457 -16.74 3.47 -2.94
N SER A 458 -16.89 4.33 -3.96
CA SER A 458 -18.21 4.68 -4.53
C SER A 458 -18.65 3.79 -5.71
N SER A 459 -17.75 2.97 -6.26
CA SER A 459 -18.04 1.96 -7.29
C SER A 459 -17.14 0.72 -7.15
N MET A 460 -17.52 -0.44 -7.67
CA MET A 460 -16.62 -1.61 -7.69
C MET A 460 -16.01 -1.76 -9.08
N GLN A 461 -14.70 -1.98 -9.14
CA GLN A 461 -14.01 -2.37 -10.37
C GLN A 461 -12.71 -3.14 -10.06
N PRO A 462 -12.26 -4.03 -10.96
CA PRO A 462 -11.03 -4.81 -10.77
C PRO A 462 -9.79 -3.95 -10.50
N SER A 463 -9.70 -2.78 -11.14
CA SER A 463 -8.61 -1.81 -10.94
C SER A 463 -8.44 -1.33 -9.50
N TRP A 464 -9.52 -1.36 -8.71
CA TRP A 464 -9.50 -1.00 -7.29
C TRP A 464 -9.34 -2.22 -6.40
N ALA A 465 -9.53 -3.43 -6.93
CA ALA A 465 -9.38 -4.68 -6.19
C ALA A 465 -7.91 -5.13 -6.14
N ALA A 466 -7.15 -4.91 -7.23
CA ALA A 466 -5.72 -5.18 -7.29
C ALA A 466 -4.90 -4.55 -6.13
N PRO A 467 -5.05 -3.26 -5.79
CA PRO A 467 -4.30 -2.65 -4.68
C PRO A 467 -4.71 -3.18 -3.31
N VAL A 468 -5.97 -3.61 -3.14
CA VAL A 468 -6.45 -4.31 -1.93
C VAL A 468 -5.74 -5.64 -1.77
N ALA A 469 -5.74 -6.47 -2.82
CA ALA A 469 -5.05 -7.76 -2.83
C ALA A 469 -3.55 -7.60 -2.58
N LEU A 470 -2.91 -6.59 -3.17
CA LEU A 470 -1.48 -6.33 -2.94
C LEU A 470 -1.19 -5.94 -1.49
N SER A 471 -2.00 -5.06 -0.91
CA SER A 471 -1.85 -4.66 0.51
C SER A 471 -2.05 -5.83 1.45
N TRP A 472 -2.97 -6.74 1.11
CA TRP A 472 -3.16 -7.98 1.86
C TRP A 472 -1.98 -8.95 1.72
N ALA A 473 -1.41 -9.08 0.51
CA ALA A 473 -0.20 -9.88 0.30
C ALA A 473 0.98 -9.39 1.14
N ILE A 474 1.17 -8.06 1.20
CA ILE A 474 2.18 -7.41 2.06
C ILE A 474 1.90 -7.69 3.54
N ASN A 475 0.64 -7.61 3.97
CA ASN A 475 0.26 -7.94 5.34
C ASN A 475 0.57 -9.40 5.68
N ILE A 476 0.28 -10.34 4.76
CA ILE A 476 0.64 -11.75 4.93
C ILE A 476 2.15 -11.90 5.05
N LYS A 477 2.94 -11.27 4.16
CA LYS A 477 4.40 -11.28 4.22
C LYS A 477 4.91 -10.83 5.59
N ASN A 478 4.43 -9.69 6.08
CA ASN A 478 4.92 -9.08 7.31
C ASN A 478 4.42 -9.78 8.58
N SER A 479 3.29 -10.49 8.52
CA SER A 479 2.72 -11.20 9.68
C SER A 479 3.21 -12.65 9.80
N HIS A 480 3.50 -13.32 8.68
CA HIS A 480 3.83 -14.75 8.68
C HIS A 480 5.27 -15.06 8.31
N PHE A 481 5.94 -14.16 7.59
CA PHE A 481 7.28 -14.35 7.06
C PHE A 481 8.16 -13.11 7.30
N PRO A 482 8.15 -12.47 8.49
CA PRO A 482 8.76 -11.16 8.68
C PRO A 482 10.28 -11.13 8.40
N ASP A 483 10.96 -12.25 8.67
CA ASP A 483 12.42 -12.36 8.55
C ASP A 483 12.88 -12.97 7.21
N ASP A 484 11.95 -13.47 6.38
CA ASP A 484 12.26 -14.10 5.11
C ASP A 484 12.40 -13.06 3.97
N ALA A 485 13.24 -13.34 2.97
CA ALA A 485 13.22 -12.56 1.74
C ALA A 485 11.95 -12.88 0.92
N LEU A 486 11.46 -11.95 0.09
CA LEU A 486 10.32 -12.21 -0.80
C LEU A 486 10.76 -13.04 -2.02
N ASP A 487 11.31 -14.24 -1.82
CA ASP A 487 11.67 -15.12 -2.94
C ASP A 487 10.43 -15.78 -3.58
N ASN A 488 10.61 -16.43 -4.74
CA ASN A 488 9.51 -17.08 -5.46
C ASN A 488 8.79 -18.18 -4.63
N ASN A 489 9.46 -18.79 -3.65
CA ASN A 489 8.85 -19.78 -2.77
C ASN A 489 7.98 -19.12 -1.69
N ILE A 490 8.42 -18.00 -1.13
CA ILE A 490 7.58 -17.17 -0.24
C ILE A 490 6.40 -16.58 -1.01
N ILE A 491 6.59 -16.15 -2.26
CA ILE A 491 5.51 -15.67 -3.15
C ILE A 491 4.42 -16.73 -3.31
N GLU A 492 4.78 -17.98 -3.62
CA GLU A 492 3.77 -19.05 -3.72
C GLU A 492 3.07 -19.33 -2.38
N GLN A 493 3.80 -19.30 -1.26
CA GLN A 493 3.17 -19.45 0.06
C GLN A 493 2.21 -18.31 0.41
N ILE A 494 2.51 -17.07 -0.03
CA ILE A 494 1.58 -15.93 0.09
C ILE A 494 0.34 -16.19 -0.76
N LYS A 495 0.49 -16.59 -2.03
CA LYS A 495 -0.63 -16.91 -2.93
C LYS A 495 -1.53 -18.02 -2.37
N ASP A 496 -0.94 -19.06 -1.78
CA ASP A 496 -1.68 -20.15 -1.13
C ASP A 496 -2.44 -19.69 0.12
N LYS A 497 -1.93 -18.70 0.86
CA LYS A 497 -2.67 -18.07 1.97
C LYS A 497 -3.80 -17.17 1.47
N MET A 498 -3.62 -16.49 0.34
CA MET A 498 -4.66 -15.65 -0.27
C MET A 498 -5.77 -16.49 -0.92
N THR A 499 -5.42 -17.66 -1.44
CA THR A 499 -6.32 -18.58 -2.15
C THR A 499 -6.16 -20.01 -1.64
N PRO A 500 -6.55 -20.31 -0.38
CA PRO A 500 -6.36 -21.63 0.19
C PRO A 500 -7.10 -22.72 -0.59
N GLU A 501 -6.65 -23.95 -0.45
CA GLU A 501 -7.30 -25.11 -1.07
C GLU A 501 -8.49 -25.63 -0.27
N LEU A 502 -9.15 -26.64 -0.82
CA LEU A 502 -10.28 -27.37 -0.24
C LEU A 502 -11.55 -26.52 -0.11
N CYS A 503 -11.71 -25.52 -0.97
CA CYS A 503 -12.98 -24.81 -1.08
C CYS A 503 -13.97 -25.58 -1.96
N SER A 504 -15.27 -25.47 -1.65
CA SER A 504 -16.34 -25.89 -2.56
C SER A 504 -17.50 -24.90 -2.57
N TYR A 505 -17.87 -24.44 -3.77
CA TYR A 505 -18.95 -23.49 -4.02
C TYR A 505 -20.14 -24.21 -4.67
N SER A 506 -21.31 -24.18 -4.04
CA SER A 506 -22.47 -24.99 -4.49
C SER A 506 -23.06 -24.57 -5.84
N ASN A 507 -22.83 -23.32 -6.25
CA ASN A 507 -23.31 -22.73 -7.50
C ASN A 507 -22.21 -22.49 -8.54
N TRP A 508 -20.95 -22.84 -8.28
CA TRP A 508 -19.87 -22.77 -9.26
C TRP A 508 -19.45 -24.17 -9.70
N ASP A 509 -19.15 -24.32 -10.99
CA ASP A 509 -18.51 -25.53 -11.50
C ASP A 509 -17.10 -25.67 -10.88
N ILE A 510 -16.71 -26.89 -10.49
CA ILE A 510 -15.39 -27.18 -9.89
C ILE A 510 -14.25 -26.65 -10.75
N SER A 511 -14.39 -26.72 -12.08
CA SER A 511 -13.39 -26.23 -13.01
C SER A 511 -13.21 -24.70 -12.91
N SER A 512 -14.23 -23.94 -12.52
CA SER A 512 -14.12 -22.48 -12.31
C SER A 512 -13.17 -22.07 -11.20
N TYR A 513 -12.85 -22.95 -10.25
CA TYR A 513 -12.02 -22.61 -9.11
C TYR A 513 -10.97 -23.66 -8.73
N TYR A 514 -11.01 -24.86 -9.29
CA TYR A 514 -10.04 -25.94 -9.06
C TYR A 514 -9.80 -26.23 -7.57
N GLY A 515 -10.83 -26.12 -6.73
CA GLY A 515 -10.73 -26.31 -5.28
C GLY A 515 -10.10 -25.14 -4.51
N LYS A 516 -9.71 -24.04 -5.17
CA LYS A 516 -9.17 -22.84 -4.53
C LYS A 516 -10.28 -21.91 -4.02
N CYS A 517 -10.04 -21.29 -2.87
CA CYS A 517 -10.91 -20.32 -2.23
C CYS A 517 -10.72 -18.94 -2.88
N LYS A 518 -11.43 -18.69 -3.98
CA LYS A 518 -11.29 -17.47 -4.78
C LYS A 518 -11.98 -16.24 -4.19
N MET A 519 -12.97 -16.40 -3.30
CA MET A 519 -13.74 -15.29 -2.76
C MET A 519 -13.17 -14.86 -1.39
N GLN A 520 -12.67 -13.63 -1.29
CA GLN A 520 -12.01 -13.14 -0.08
C GLN A 520 -12.51 -11.75 0.34
N ASP A 521 -12.38 -11.47 1.63
CA ASP A 521 -12.80 -10.19 2.24
C ASP A 521 -11.75 -9.69 3.25
N PRO A 522 -10.52 -9.40 2.79
CA PRO A 522 -9.46 -8.96 3.69
C PRO A 522 -9.77 -7.63 4.38
N LEU A 523 -10.64 -6.84 3.76
CA LEU A 523 -11.15 -5.61 4.32
C LEU A 523 -11.95 -5.90 5.57
N LEU A 524 -13.03 -6.69 5.50
CA LEU A 524 -13.85 -7.06 6.66
C LEU A 524 -13.02 -7.51 7.86
N HIS A 525 -11.94 -8.25 7.59
CA HIS A 525 -11.05 -8.81 8.61
C HIS A 525 -9.85 -7.94 8.96
N ARG A 526 -9.76 -6.72 8.40
CA ARG A 526 -8.72 -5.73 8.68
C ARG A 526 -7.30 -6.26 8.41
N GLN A 527 -7.14 -7.06 7.36
CA GLN A 527 -5.89 -7.75 7.05
C GLN A 527 -4.91 -6.88 6.25
N HIS A 528 -4.73 -5.61 6.65
CA HIS A 528 -3.76 -4.67 6.05
C HIS A 528 -2.81 -4.10 7.10
N GLU A 529 -1.67 -3.57 6.65
CA GLU A 529 -0.62 -3.09 7.54
C GLU A 529 -1.04 -1.89 8.39
N VAL A 530 -1.90 -1.02 7.88
CA VAL A 530 -2.44 0.10 8.67
C VAL A 530 -3.18 -0.36 9.94
N TYR A 531 -3.88 -1.50 9.89
CA TYR A 531 -4.54 -2.10 11.05
C TYR A 531 -3.56 -2.91 11.91
N ARG A 532 -2.67 -3.70 11.29
CA ARG A 532 -1.65 -4.48 12.03
C ARG A 532 -0.71 -3.60 12.85
N LEU A 533 -0.38 -2.41 12.33
CA LEU A 533 0.44 -1.41 13.00
C LEU A 533 -0.36 -0.56 14.01
N GLY A 534 -1.68 -0.77 14.11
CA GLY A 534 -2.56 -0.15 15.10
C GLY A 534 -3.02 1.27 14.76
N TYR A 535 -2.74 1.81 13.56
CA TYR A 535 -3.18 3.16 13.19
C TYR A 535 -4.70 3.30 13.09
N LEU A 536 -5.38 2.22 12.72
CA LEU A 536 -6.83 2.16 12.61
C LEU A 536 -7.36 0.98 13.42
N ASP A 537 -8.55 1.16 14.00
CA ASP A 537 -9.25 0.14 14.78
C ASP A 537 -9.90 -0.93 13.94
#